data_AF-A0A0F9BAW8-F1
#
_entry.id   AF-A0A0F9BAW8-F1
#
_cell.length_a   1.000
_cell.length_b   1.000
_cell.length_c   1.000
_cell.angle_alpha   90.00
_cell.angle_beta   90.00
_cell.angle_gamma   90.00
#
_symmetry.space_group_name_H-M   'P 1'
#
loop_
_entity.id
_entity.type
_entity.pdbx_description
1 polymer ?
#
loop_
_entity_poly.entity_id
_entity_poly.type
_entity_poly.pdbx_seq_one_letter_code
_entity_poly.pdbx_strand_id
1 'polypeptide(L)'
;HSPLIITQRLLHPWASLLIVPVFGFFNAGVTIEAEMLGGLINGVSLGVFLGLFLGKQIGVLGATWIAVKLNLGELPPEVTYRHIYGAALLAGVGFTMGLFVTALAFDAPALAASARLSILAGTSLSAIAGLTVLARARQGQ
;
A
#
# COMPACT_ATOMS: atom_id res chain seq x y z
N HIS A 1 -21.41 27.23 1.77
CA HIS A 1 -21.02 25.81 1.54
C HIS A 1 -20.31 25.71 0.20
N SER A 2 -19.09 25.17 0.16
CA SER A 2 -18.33 25.04 -1.09
C SER A 2 -18.92 23.93 -1.97
N PRO A 3 -19.25 24.19 -3.25
CA PRO A 3 -19.78 23.18 -4.17
C PRO A 3 -18.86 21.96 -4.34
N LEU A 4 -17.55 22.13 -4.19
CA LEU A 4 -16.57 21.04 -4.25
C LEU A 4 -16.75 20.02 -3.12
N ILE A 5 -17.04 20.50 -1.90
CA ILE A 5 -17.23 19.62 -0.73
C ILE A 5 -18.49 18.77 -0.89
N ILE A 6 -19.53 19.33 -1.50
CA ILE A 6 -20.79 18.63 -1.76
C ILE A 6 -20.53 17.51 -2.78
N THR A 7 -19.89 17.82 -3.89
CA THR A 7 -19.54 16.84 -4.93
C THR A 7 -18.64 15.73 -4.38
N GLN A 8 -17.64 16.05 -3.55
CA GLN A 8 -16.77 15.05 -2.91
C GLN A 8 -17.58 14.10 -2.01
N ARG A 9 -18.50 14.62 -1.19
CA ARG A 9 -19.33 13.77 -0.31
C ARG A 9 -20.25 12.85 -1.11
N LEU A 10 -20.76 13.33 -2.25
CA LEU A 10 -21.61 12.53 -3.13
C LEU A 10 -20.81 11.43 -3.83
N LEU A 11 -19.59 11.71 -4.30
CA LEU A 11 -18.76 10.74 -5.03
C LEU A 11 -18.08 9.72 -4.12
N HIS A 12 -17.69 10.10 -2.90
CA HIS A 12 -16.94 9.24 -1.99
C HIS A 12 -17.54 7.84 -1.78
N PRO A 13 -18.85 7.66 -1.47
CA PRO A 13 -19.42 6.32 -1.28
C PRO A 13 -19.44 5.50 -2.56
N TRP A 14 -19.71 6.12 -3.72
CA TRP A 14 -19.66 5.41 -5.01
C TRP A 14 -18.23 4.97 -5.34
N ALA A 15 -17.25 5.83 -5.09
CA ALA A 15 -15.85 5.52 -5.30
C ALA A 15 -15.39 4.35 -4.43
N SER A 16 -15.68 4.39 -3.13
CA SER A 16 -15.19 3.39 -2.17
C SER A 16 -15.97 2.06 -2.21
N LEU A 17 -17.28 2.08 -2.45
CA LEU A 17 -18.13 0.88 -2.38
C LEU A 17 -18.36 0.19 -3.72
N LEU A 18 -18.29 0.94 -4.83
CA LEU A 18 -18.54 0.39 -6.17
C LEU A 18 -17.27 0.40 -7.01
N ILE A 19 -16.69 1.58 -7.26
CA ILE A 19 -15.63 1.75 -8.27
C ILE A 19 -14.37 1.00 -7.87
N VAL A 20 -13.89 1.18 -6.64
CA VAL A 20 -12.64 0.55 -6.16
C VAL A 20 -12.76 -0.99 -6.11
N PRO A 21 -13.82 -1.60 -5.55
CA PRO A 21 -14.00 -3.04 -5.58
C PRO A 21 -14.11 -3.62 -7.00
N VAL A 22 -14.87 -2.97 -7.88
CA VAL A 22 -15.03 -3.42 -9.28
C VAL A 22 -13.70 -3.31 -10.03
N PHE A 23 -12.98 -2.20 -9.87
CA PHE A 23 -11.65 -2.02 -10.45
C PHE A 23 -10.67 -3.10 -9.97
N GLY A 24 -10.66 -3.35 -8.66
CA GLY A 24 -9.84 -4.39 -8.05
C GLY A 24 -10.18 -5.77 -8.61
N PHE A 25 -11.46 -6.12 -8.72
CA PHE A 25 -11.89 -7.41 -9.26
C PHE A 25 -11.42 -7.65 -10.70
N PHE A 26 -11.57 -6.67 -11.59
CA PHE A 26 -11.14 -6.80 -12.98
C PHE A 26 -9.61 -6.79 -13.17
N ASN A 27 -8.88 -6.03 -12.36
CA ASN A 27 -7.42 -5.91 -12.49
C ASN A 27 -6.63 -6.91 -11.65
N ALA A 28 -7.24 -7.48 -10.61
CA ALA A 28 -6.63 -8.50 -9.76
C ALA A 28 -6.85 -9.92 -10.28
N GLY A 29 -7.56 -10.10 -11.41
CA GLY A 29 -7.76 -11.37 -12.11
C GLY A 29 -6.44 -11.96 -12.58
N VAL A 30 -5.63 -12.46 -11.64
CA VAL A 30 -4.37 -13.13 -11.87
C VAL A 30 -4.64 -14.62 -11.84
N THR A 31 -4.47 -15.28 -12.98
CA THR A 31 -4.38 -16.73 -13.03
C THR A 31 -3.11 -17.16 -12.31
N ILE A 32 -3.25 -17.81 -11.16
CA ILE A 32 -2.09 -18.32 -10.41
C ILE A 32 -1.67 -19.64 -11.05
N GLU A 33 -0.70 -19.56 -11.95
CA GLU A 33 -0.07 -20.74 -12.55
C GLU A 33 1.21 -21.10 -11.79
N ALA A 34 1.55 -22.38 -11.74
CA ALA A 34 2.72 -22.88 -11.01
C ALA A 34 4.03 -22.24 -11.51
N GLU A 35 4.13 -21.92 -12.81
CA GLU A 35 5.27 -21.22 -13.40
C GLU A 35 5.42 -19.77 -12.91
N MET A 36 4.32 -19.12 -12.53
CA MET A 36 4.36 -17.76 -11.98
C MET A 36 4.96 -17.70 -10.57
N LEU A 37 4.84 -18.78 -9.80
CA LEU A 37 5.48 -18.88 -8.47
C LEU A 37 7.00 -18.93 -8.60
N GLY A 38 7.53 -19.59 -9.64
CA GLY A 38 8.95 -19.52 -9.99
C GLY A 38 9.38 -18.11 -10.42
N GLY A 39 8.47 -17.37 -11.05
CA GLY A 39 8.66 -15.97 -11.44
C GLY A 39 8.72 -14.96 -10.28
N LEU A 40 8.31 -15.33 -9.05
CA LEU A 40 8.37 -14.42 -7.89
C LEU A 40 9.81 -14.02 -7.50
N ILE A 41 10.80 -14.83 -7.87
CA ILE A 41 12.22 -14.57 -7.61
C ILE A 41 12.84 -13.72 -8.74
N ASN A 42 12.08 -13.36 -9.78
CA ASN A 42 12.59 -12.46 -10.81
C ASN A 42 12.82 -11.04 -10.25
N GLY A 43 13.74 -10.30 -10.88
CA GLY A 43 14.12 -8.98 -10.40
C GLY A 43 12.97 -7.98 -10.34
N VAL A 44 11.99 -8.09 -11.24
CA VAL A 44 10.80 -7.22 -11.27
C VAL A 44 9.92 -7.49 -10.04
N SER A 45 9.62 -8.74 -9.74
CA SER A 45 8.79 -9.15 -8.62
C SER A 45 9.40 -8.72 -7.29
N LEU A 46 10.69 -9.01 -7.10
CA LEU A 46 11.42 -8.58 -5.91
C LEU A 46 11.50 -7.06 -5.80
N GLY A 47 11.77 -6.36 -6.90
CA GLY A 47 11.79 -4.89 -6.92
C GLY A 47 10.45 -4.28 -6.53
N VAL A 48 9.35 -4.79 -7.10
CA VAL A 48 7.98 -4.34 -6.78
C VAL A 48 7.64 -4.65 -5.32
N PHE A 49 7.91 -5.88 -4.86
CA PHE A 49 7.62 -6.30 -3.49
C PHE A 49 8.41 -5.48 -2.47
N LEU A 50 9.74 -5.38 -2.63
CA LEU A 50 10.61 -4.63 -1.72
C LEU A 50 10.33 -3.14 -1.79
N GLY A 51 10.08 -2.58 -2.98
CA GLY A 51 9.71 -1.18 -3.14
C GLY A 51 8.39 -0.86 -2.44
N LEU A 52 7.40 -1.73 -2.54
CA LEU A 52 6.11 -1.54 -1.88
C LEU A 52 6.22 -1.73 -0.35
N PHE A 53 6.85 -2.81 0.09
CA PHE A 53 6.92 -3.16 1.51
C PHE A 53 7.97 -2.34 2.26
N LEU A 54 9.24 -2.39 1.85
CA LEU A 54 10.34 -1.69 2.53
C LEU A 54 10.42 -0.22 2.13
N GLY A 55 10.17 0.11 0.87
CA GLY A 55 10.25 1.50 0.40
C GLY A 55 9.27 2.42 1.15
N LYS A 56 8.06 1.94 1.45
CA LYS A 56 7.09 2.70 2.26
C LYS A 56 7.52 2.85 3.70
N GLN A 57 8.10 1.81 4.31
CA GLN A 57 8.63 1.88 5.67
C GLN A 57 9.76 2.92 5.77
N ILE A 58 10.76 2.82 4.90
CA ILE A 58 11.91 3.73 4.89
C ILE A 58 11.45 5.16 4.59
N GLY A 59 10.58 5.34 3.60
CA GLY A 59 10.07 6.65 3.20
C GLY A 59 9.28 7.34 4.31
N VAL A 60 8.29 6.66 4.91
CA VAL A 60 7.44 7.27 5.94
C VAL A 60 8.21 7.52 7.23
N LEU A 61 8.99 6.54 7.70
CA LEU A 61 9.77 6.71 8.93
C LEU A 61 10.87 7.76 8.73
N GLY A 62 11.59 7.71 7.61
CA GLY A 62 12.64 8.65 7.28
C GLY A 62 12.12 10.07 7.16
N ALA A 63 11.02 10.28 6.42
CA ALA A 63 10.41 11.60 6.28
C ALA A 63 9.91 12.13 7.63
N THR A 64 9.26 11.29 8.44
CA THR A 64 8.79 11.68 9.78
C THR A 64 9.96 12.06 10.69
N TRP A 65 11.02 11.25 10.71
CA TRP A 65 12.22 11.51 11.50
C TRP A 65 12.92 12.81 11.09
N ILE A 66 13.05 13.06 9.77
CA ILE A 66 13.62 14.31 9.25
C ILE A 66 12.76 15.50 9.64
N ALA A 67 11.43 15.40 9.50
CA ALA A 67 10.52 16.49 9.85
C ALA A 67 10.61 16.87 11.33
N VAL A 68 10.65 15.88 12.22
CA VAL A 68 10.80 16.10 13.68
C VAL A 68 12.18 16.68 14.00
N LYS A 69 13.24 16.15 13.38
CA LYS A 69 14.62 16.62 13.63
C LYS A 69 14.85 18.07 13.16
N LEU A 70 14.16 18.48 12.10
CA LEU A 70 14.22 19.85 11.58
C LEU A 70 13.23 20.80 12.26
N ASN A 71 12.51 20.36 13.30
CA ASN A 71 11.44 21.13 13.97
C ASN A 71 10.36 21.64 12.99
N LEU A 72 10.09 20.90 11.91
CA LEU A 72 9.00 21.20 10.95
C LEU A 72 7.64 20.69 11.46
N GLY A 73 7.64 19.86 12.51
CA GLY A 73 6.46 19.34 13.17
C GLY A 73 6.82 18.49 14.39
N GLU A 74 5.84 18.22 15.24
CA GLU A 74 5.97 17.41 16.45
C GLU A 74 4.99 16.23 16.43
N LEU A 75 5.33 15.14 17.12
CA LEU A 75 4.39 14.03 17.28
C LEU A 75 3.32 14.41 18.32
N PRO A 76 2.03 14.14 18.06
CA PRO A 76 0.98 14.35 19.06
C PRO A 76 1.23 13.56 20.35
N PRO A 77 0.70 14.01 21.51
CA PRO A 77 1.01 13.43 22.83
C PRO A 77 0.74 11.92 22.94
N GLU A 78 -0.27 11.43 22.21
CA GLU A 78 -0.72 10.03 22.25
C GLU A 78 -0.05 9.16 21.17
N VAL A 79 0.77 9.75 20.28
CA VAL A 79 1.35 9.07 19.13
C VAL A 79 2.83 8.78 19.36
N THR A 80 3.16 7.50 19.42
CA THR A 80 4.55 7.03 19.53
C THR A 80 5.10 6.60 18.16
N TYR A 81 6.44 6.47 18.05
CA TYR A 81 7.08 5.93 16.83
C TYR A 81 6.59 4.53 16.44
N ARG A 82 6.02 3.73 17.37
CA ARG A 82 5.36 2.46 17.05
C ARG A 82 4.08 2.66 16.23
N HIS A 83 3.31 3.72 16.52
CA HIS A 83 2.14 4.08 15.72
C HIS A 83 2.55 4.54 14.32
N ILE A 84 3.63 5.34 14.23
CA ILE A 84 4.19 5.75 12.93
C ILE A 84 4.67 4.53 12.13
N TYR A 85 5.33 3.57 12.79
CA TYR A 85 5.75 2.34 12.11
C TYR A 85 4.58 1.49 11.64
N GLY A 86 3.53 1.33 12.46
CA GLY A 86 2.29 0.67 12.05
C GLY A 86 1.64 1.38 10.85
N ALA A 87 1.58 2.71 10.87
CA ALA A 87 1.08 3.50 9.75
C ALA A 87 1.96 3.35 8.49
N ALA A 88 3.28 3.29 8.63
CA ALA A 88 4.22 3.08 7.54
C ALA A 88 4.04 1.71 6.87
N LEU A 89 3.77 0.66 7.66
CA LEU A 89 3.44 -0.67 7.16
C LEU A 89 2.11 -0.66 6.39
N LEU A 90 1.07 -0.01 6.93
CA LEU A 90 -0.22 0.15 6.26
C LEU A 90 -0.12 1.01 4.99
N ALA A 91 0.80 1.97 4.92
CA ALA A 91 1.08 2.74 3.71
C ALA A 91 1.67 1.87 2.57
N GLY A 92 2.14 0.66 2.89
CA GLY A 92 2.52 -0.40 1.95
C GLY A 92 1.34 -1.16 1.34
N VAL A 93 0.09 -0.89 1.75
CA VAL A 93 -1.11 -1.44 1.11
C VAL A 93 -1.33 -0.73 -0.22
N GLY A 94 -0.68 -1.24 -1.26
CA GLY A 94 -0.67 -0.64 -2.59
C GLY A 94 -1.66 -1.25 -3.57
N PHE A 95 -2.52 -2.19 -3.16
CA PHE A 95 -3.35 -3.02 -4.04
C PHE A 95 -3.89 -2.31 -5.28
N THR A 96 -4.78 -1.32 -5.15
CA THR A 96 -5.45 -0.70 -6.31
C THR A 96 -4.53 0.18 -7.16
N MET A 97 -3.78 1.09 -6.54
CA MET A 97 -2.86 1.97 -7.27
C MET A 97 -1.66 1.21 -7.84
N GLY A 98 -1.19 0.18 -7.15
CA GLY A 98 -0.13 -0.71 -7.61
C GLY A 98 -0.58 -1.51 -8.83
N LEU A 99 -1.77 -2.13 -8.78
CA LEU A 99 -2.31 -2.85 -9.95
C LEU A 99 -2.48 -1.93 -11.15
N PHE A 100 -2.95 -0.70 -10.93
CA PHE A 100 -3.08 0.32 -11.97
C PHE A 100 -1.72 0.71 -12.58
N VAL A 101 -0.74 1.05 -11.74
CA VAL A 101 0.60 1.43 -12.19
C VAL A 101 1.28 0.28 -12.91
N THR A 102 1.15 -0.96 -12.44
CA THR A 102 1.70 -2.13 -13.11
C THR A 102 1.09 -2.35 -14.49
N ALA A 103 -0.22 -2.11 -14.65
CA ALA A 103 -0.88 -2.20 -15.96
C ALA A 103 -0.37 -1.14 -16.95
N LEU A 104 0.12 0.00 -16.47
CA LEU A 104 0.71 1.06 -17.29
C LEU A 104 2.23 0.91 -17.50
N ALA A 105 2.92 0.23 -16.60
CA ALA A 105 4.37 0.17 -16.57
C ALA A 105 4.97 -0.98 -17.39
N PHE A 106 4.20 -2.04 -17.67
CA PHE A 106 4.72 -3.24 -18.34
C PHE A 106 3.83 -3.64 -19.52
N ASP A 107 4.40 -3.56 -20.73
CA ASP A 107 3.73 -4.03 -21.95
C ASP A 107 3.75 -5.56 -22.08
N ALA A 108 4.78 -6.20 -21.51
CA ALA A 108 4.93 -7.66 -21.56
C ALA A 108 3.97 -8.33 -20.55
N PRO A 109 3.02 -9.18 -21.01
CA PRO A 109 2.00 -9.77 -20.14
C PRO A 109 2.56 -10.59 -18.98
N ALA A 110 3.65 -11.32 -19.22
CA ALA A 110 4.31 -12.14 -18.19
C ALA A 110 4.89 -11.29 -17.05
N LEU A 111 5.55 -10.16 -17.36
CA LEU A 111 6.11 -9.26 -16.35
C LEU A 111 5.01 -8.56 -15.55
N ALA A 112 3.96 -8.10 -16.24
CA ALA A 112 2.80 -7.50 -15.59
C ALA A 112 2.14 -8.49 -14.62
N ALA A 113 1.98 -9.75 -15.03
CA ALA A 113 1.38 -10.79 -14.21
C ALA A 113 2.23 -11.10 -12.96
N SER A 114 3.56 -11.24 -13.10
CA SER A 114 4.45 -11.40 -11.94
C SER A 114 4.40 -10.21 -10.98
N ALA A 115 4.42 -8.98 -11.50
CA ALA A 115 4.33 -7.77 -10.68
C ALA A 115 3.00 -7.66 -9.93
N ARG A 116 1.86 -8.04 -10.55
CA ARG A 116 0.55 -8.11 -9.88
C ARG A 116 0.55 -9.09 -8.72
N LEU A 117 1.17 -10.27 -8.87
CA LEU A 117 1.34 -11.21 -7.76
C LEU A 117 2.18 -10.62 -6.64
N SER A 118 3.28 -9.93 -6.96
CA SER A 118 4.12 -9.26 -5.96
C SER A 118 3.38 -8.16 -5.20
N ILE A 119 2.53 -7.39 -5.88
CA ILE A 119 1.68 -6.39 -5.24
C ILE A 119 0.68 -7.04 -4.29
N LEU A 120 0.04 -8.13 -4.71
CA LEU A 120 -0.88 -8.89 -3.86
C LEU A 120 -0.17 -9.43 -2.61
N ALA A 121 1.01 -10.03 -2.78
CA ALA A 121 1.81 -10.55 -1.68
C ALA A 121 2.28 -9.43 -0.73
N GLY A 122 2.86 -8.36 -1.29
CA GLY A 122 3.36 -7.21 -0.53
C GLY A 122 2.26 -6.49 0.23
N THR A 123 1.12 -6.23 -0.42
CA THR A 123 -0.05 -5.61 0.22
C THR A 123 -0.59 -6.48 1.35
N SER A 124 -0.71 -7.79 1.13
CA SER A 124 -1.20 -8.72 2.17
C SER A 124 -0.27 -8.73 3.38
N LEU A 125 1.05 -8.80 3.16
CA LEU A 125 2.03 -8.76 4.24
C LEU A 125 2.00 -7.41 4.98
N SER A 126 1.94 -6.30 4.24
CA SER A 126 1.81 -4.95 4.80
C SER A 126 0.54 -4.79 5.65
N ALA A 127 -0.60 -5.30 5.19
CA ALA A 127 -1.85 -5.24 5.92
C ALA A 127 -1.76 -6.04 7.23
N ILE A 128 -1.29 -7.28 7.18
CA ILE A 128 -1.15 -8.14 8.36
C ILE A 128 -0.13 -7.55 9.35
N ALA A 129 1.05 -7.17 8.88
CA ALA A 129 2.09 -6.60 9.72
C ALA A 129 1.66 -5.25 10.33
N GLY A 130 1.05 -4.36 9.53
CA GLY A 130 0.59 -3.05 10.00
C GLY A 130 -0.53 -3.17 11.04
N LEU A 131 -1.52 -4.03 10.78
CA LEU A 131 -2.61 -4.29 11.73
C LEU A 131 -2.10 -4.91 13.03
N THR A 132 -1.19 -5.88 12.96
CA THR A 132 -0.64 -6.52 14.16
C THR A 132 0.20 -5.55 15.01
N VAL A 133 1.03 -4.71 14.39
CA VAL A 133 1.79 -3.68 15.10
C VAL A 133 0.85 -2.66 15.75
N LEU A 134 -0.15 -2.18 15.02
CA LEU A 134 -1.08 -1.17 15.54
C LEU A 134 -1.99 -1.72 16.64
N ALA A 135 -2.46 -2.97 16.51
CA ALA A 135 -3.25 -3.64 17.54
C ALA A 135 -2.47 -3.79 18.86
N ARG A 136 -1.17 -4.10 18.77
CA ARG A 136 -0.29 -4.17 19.96
C ARG A 136 0.03 -2.79 20.54
N ALA A 137 0.13 -1.76 19.70
CA ALA A 137 0.36 -0.39 20.15
C ALA A 137 -0.83 0.16 20.97
N ARG A 138 -2.07 -0.24 20.64
CA ARG A 138 -3.29 0.12 21.40
C ARG A 138 -3.39 -0.52 22.78
N GLN A 139 -2.71 -1.63 23.05
CA GLN A 139 -2.77 -2.33 24.34
C GLN A 139 -1.78 -1.77 25.38
N GLY A 140 -0.90 -0.84 24.97
CA GLY A 140 0.10 -0.23 25.84
C GLY A 140 -0.24 1.19 26.32
N GLN A 141 -1.49 1.64 26.12
CA GLN A 141 -2.10 2.84 26.69
C GLN A 141 -3.26 2.41 27.59
#